data_AF-A0A0Q9UEL1-F1
#
_entry.id   AF-A0A0Q9UEL1-F1
#
_cell.length_a   1.000
_cell.length_b   1.000
_cell.length_c   1.000
_cell.angle_alpha   90.00
_cell.angle_beta   90.00
_cell.angle_gamma   90.00
#
_symmetry.space_group_name_H-M   'P 1'
#
loop_
_entity.id
_entity.type
_entity.pdbx_description
1 polymer ?
#
loop_
_entity_poly.entity_id
_entity_poly.type
_entity_poly.pdbx_seq_one_letter_code
_entity_poly.pdbx_strand_id
1 'polypeptide(L)'
;MGLTGGDNALNALRLVLASIVILEHSYSLVHGPGGPMPYAGGFAVDGFFAISGFLITGSRTRMGMRPYLWRRALRIVPAYWAVLLFTALVVAPVSAKITSSPYAWDEAGKYVTWNSMLVTPILGIGGSPHGVPYAGLWNGPLWTLTFEAGAYLFFGLLVALPGFGARTASRILIGLSVLTTMQFGAGVAPRFDPDLARLWAFFAAGVLLWFIRERLPSSPWMAVAAAGVVTGCLASNHTLYLAVAPLPLAFALLWLGARLPLRVGTRHDISYGLYLFAYPLQQLMIIAGVAASVGSVWFAVLSVAITVPVAWASWLLVERPSMRLRRLVPVGGRPTPVVPVETVAPAQ
;
A
#
# COMPACT_ATOMS: atom_id res chain seq x y z
N MET A 1 8.28 14.50 -16.48
CA MET A 1 7.45 14.85 -15.28
C MET A 1 8.35 15.05 -14.07
N GLY A 2 8.24 16.16 -13.34
CA GLY A 2 9.10 16.50 -12.19
C GLY A 2 8.84 15.68 -10.91
N LEU A 3 8.82 14.35 -11.01
CA LEU A 3 8.46 13.44 -9.90
C LEU A 3 9.64 12.97 -9.04
N THR A 4 10.87 13.33 -9.41
CA THR A 4 12.09 12.88 -8.72
C THR A 4 12.53 13.80 -7.58
N GLY A 5 11.92 14.99 -7.45
CA GLY A 5 12.13 15.94 -6.35
C GLY A 5 11.07 15.83 -5.25
N GLY A 6 11.31 16.51 -4.12
CA GLY A 6 10.40 16.51 -2.95
C GLY A 6 9.17 17.40 -3.07
N ASP A 7 9.03 18.17 -4.16
CA ASP A 7 7.90 19.07 -4.41
C ASP A 7 6.91 18.41 -5.37
N ASN A 8 6.22 17.37 -4.90
CA ASN A 8 5.18 16.67 -5.65
C ASN A 8 4.03 16.23 -4.73
N ALA A 9 2.88 15.92 -5.32
CA ALA A 9 1.64 15.59 -4.62
C ALA A 9 1.47 14.09 -4.32
N LEU A 10 2.50 13.24 -4.50
CA LEU A 10 2.35 11.80 -4.31
C LEU A 10 1.97 11.42 -2.86
N ASN A 11 2.47 12.14 -1.86
CA ASN A 11 2.08 11.91 -0.46
C ASN A 11 0.61 12.33 -0.22
N ALA A 12 0.15 13.39 -0.86
CA ALA A 12 -1.26 13.80 -0.79
C ALA A 12 -2.16 12.75 -1.45
N LEU A 13 -1.77 12.20 -2.60
CA LEU A 13 -2.50 11.12 -3.25
C LEU A 13 -2.55 9.87 -2.38
N ARG A 14 -1.45 9.49 -1.73
CA ARG A 14 -1.43 8.38 -0.76
C ARG A 14 -2.37 8.61 0.41
N LEU A 15 -2.49 9.84 0.90
CA LEU A 15 -3.45 10.19 1.95
C LEU A 15 -4.89 10.04 1.45
N VAL A 16 -5.18 10.47 0.21
CA VAL A 16 -6.50 10.26 -0.42
C VAL A 16 -6.81 8.77 -0.55
N LEU A 17 -5.85 7.96 -1.03
CA LEU A 17 -6.03 6.51 -1.13
C LEU A 17 -6.29 5.87 0.24
N ALA A 18 -5.54 6.25 1.28
CA ALA A 18 -5.80 5.78 2.65
C ALA A 18 -7.22 6.16 3.11
N SER A 19 -7.65 7.39 2.87
CA SER A 19 -9.02 7.82 3.20
C SER A 19 -10.07 7.01 2.45
N ILE A 20 -9.88 6.70 1.16
CA ILE A 20 -10.82 5.86 0.39
C ILE A 20 -10.96 4.47 1.03
N VAL A 21 -9.86 3.87 1.50
CA VAL A 21 -9.89 2.58 2.23
C VAL A 21 -10.73 2.71 3.51
N ILE A 22 -10.54 3.76 4.30
CA ILE A 22 -11.32 3.99 5.53
C ILE A 22 -12.81 4.13 5.21
N LEU A 23 -13.14 4.91 4.18
CA LEU A 23 -14.53 5.16 3.81
C LEU A 23 -15.23 3.88 3.34
N GLU A 24 -14.57 3.04 2.55
CA GLU A 24 -15.11 1.75 2.13
C GLU A 24 -15.30 0.82 3.34
N HIS A 25 -14.30 0.68 4.20
CA HIS A 25 -14.40 -0.14 5.41
C HIS A 25 -15.43 0.38 6.40
N SER A 26 -15.66 1.70 6.47
CA SER A 26 -16.70 2.29 7.33
C SER A 26 -18.10 1.78 6.97
N TYR A 27 -18.34 1.52 5.68
CA TYR A 27 -19.58 0.92 5.22
C TYR A 27 -19.55 -0.60 5.44
N SER A 28 -18.51 -1.26 4.92
CA SER A 28 -18.44 -2.72 4.89
C SER A 28 -18.44 -3.33 6.28
N LEU A 29 -17.73 -2.74 7.26
CA LEU A 29 -17.72 -3.21 8.64
C LEU A 29 -19.07 -3.12 9.35
N VAL A 30 -19.98 -2.27 8.87
CA VAL A 30 -21.32 -2.10 9.45
C VAL A 30 -22.34 -3.00 8.74
N HIS A 31 -22.28 -3.08 7.41
CA HIS A 31 -23.32 -3.70 6.59
C HIS A 31 -22.92 -5.05 5.95
N GLY A 32 -21.67 -5.45 6.09
CA GLY A 32 -21.10 -6.55 5.32
C GLY A 32 -20.66 -6.13 3.91
N PRO A 33 -20.26 -7.09 3.06
CA PRO A 33 -19.76 -6.81 1.72
C PRO A 33 -20.87 -6.25 0.80
N GLY A 34 -20.47 -5.53 -0.27
CA GLY A 34 -21.40 -5.11 -1.33
C GLY A 34 -21.97 -3.69 -1.21
N GLY A 35 -21.25 -2.77 -0.57
CA GLY A 35 -21.66 -1.37 -0.46
C GLY A 35 -21.72 -0.59 -1.78
N PRO A 36 -22.06 0.72 -1.75
CA PRO A 36 -22.27 1.54 -2.94
C PRO A 36 -21.02 1.71 -3.82
N MET A 37 -19.84 1.45 -3.25
CA MET A 37 -18.57 1.45 -3.97
C MET A 37 -17.76 0.19 -3.61
N PRO A 38 -18.21 -1.00 -4.07
CA PRO A 38 -17.71 -2.28 -3.55
C PRO A 38 -16.24 -2.57 -3.90
N TYR A 39 -15.68 -1.83 -4.87
CA TYR A 39 -14.28 -1.96 -5.30
C TYR A 39 -13.38 -0.81 -4.82
N ALA A 40 -13.89 0.16 -4.05
CA ALA A 40 -13.13 1.36 -3.68
C ALA A 40 -11.88 1.05 -2.85
N GLY A 41 -11.99 0.16 -1.86
CA GLY A 41 -10.86 -0.28 -1.04
C GLY A 41 -9.79 -0.98 -1.89
N GLY A 42 -10.21 -1.92 -2.75
CA GLY A 42 -9.31 -2.61 -3.68
C GLY A 42 -8.59 -1.65 -4.63
N PHE A 43 -9.34 -0.75 -5.27
CA PHE A 43 -8.80 0.30 -6.14
C PHE A 43 -7.76 1.18 -5.43
N ALA A 44 -8.00 1.54 -4.17
CA ALA A 44 -7.09 2.36 -3.40
C ALA A 44 -5.76 1.63 -3.10
N VAL A 45 -5.85 0.34 -2.76
CA VAL A 45 -4.68 -0.53 -2.56
C VAL A 45 -3.90 -0.71 -3.87
N ASP A 46 -4.59 -0.94 -4.99
CA ASP A 46 -3.97 -1.03 -6.32
C ASP A 46 -3.20 0.26 -6.67
N GLY A 47 -3.77 1.43 -6.31
CA GLY A 47 -3.11 2.73 -6.42
C GLY A 47 -1.86 2.87 -5.53
N PHE A 48 -1.88 2.35 -4.30
CA PHE A 48 -0.70 2.31 -3.43
C PHE A 48 0.43 1.50 -4.04
N PHE A 49 0.14 0.32 -4.60
CA PHE A 49 1.14 -0.51 -5.26
C PHE A 49 1.70 0.16 -6.51
N ALA A 50 0.85 0.79 -7.32
CA ALA A 50 1.26 1.55 -8.50
C ALA A 50 2.23 2.69 -8.19
N ILE A 51 1.90 3.55 -7.21
CA ILE A 51 2.78 4.64 -6.76
C ILE A 51 4.08 4.06 -6.18
N SER A 52 3.97 3.01 -5.38
CA SER A 52 5.12 2.38 -4.72
C SER A 52 6.10 1.81 -5.75
N GLY A 53 5.63 1.11 -6.78
CA GLY A 53 6.50 0.58 -7.85
C GLY A 53 7.43 1.65 -8.45
N PHE A 54 6.89 2.83 -8.73
CA PHE A 54 7.68 3.95 -9.26
C PHE A 54 8.70 4.48 -8.25
N LEU A 55 8.26 4.79 -7.02
CA LEU A 55 9.11 5.36 -5.97
C LEU A 55 10.22 4.40 -5.52
N ILE A 56 9.88 3.12 -5.41
CA ILE A 56 10.77 2.05 -4.98
C ILE A 56 11.85 1.79 -6.03
N THR A 57 11.47 1.74 -7.31
CA THR A 57 12.46 1.60 -8.38
C THR A 57 13.47 2.73 -8.36
N GLY A 58 13.01 3.98 -8.23
CA GLY A 58 13.91 5.12 -8.13
C GLY A 58 14.78 5.13 -6.87
N SER A 59 14.23 4.71 -5.74
CA SER A 59 14.98 4.50 -4.50
C SER A 59 16.10 3.48 -4.71
N ARG A 60 15.79 2.35 -5.35
CA ARG A 60 16.73 1.25 -5.59
C ARG A 60 17.82 1.61 -6.60
N THR A 61 17.51 2.37 -7.66
CA THR A 61 18.52 2.75 -8.67
C THR A 61 19.56 3.73 -8.12
N ARG A 62 19.29 4.40 -7.00
CA ARG A 62 20.21 5.37 -6.38
C ARG A 62 20.99 4.81 -5.20
N MET A 63 20.74 3.57 -4.77
CA MET A 63 21.27 3.00 -3.53
C MET A 63 21.60 1.52 -3.67
N GLY A 64 22.64 1.04 -3.00
CA GLY A 64 22.91 -0.40 -2.87
C GLY A 64 21.82 -1.15 -2.09
N MET A 65 21.84 -2.48 -2.15
CA MET A 65 20.80 -3.33 -1.56
C MET A 65 20.63 -3.13 -0.05
N ARG A 66 21.73 -3.12 0.71
CA ARG A 66 21.71 -2.92 2.17
C ARG A 66 21.04 -1.59 2.58
N PRO A 67 21.52 -0.41 2.10
CA PRO A 67 20.86 0.87 2.40
C PRO A 67 19.41 0.94 1.91
N TYR A 68 19.10 0.27 0.80
CA TYR A 68 17.74 0.19 0.28
C TYR A 68 16.80 -0.56 1.25
N LEU A 69 17.12 -1.82 1.57
CA LEU A 69 16.30 -2.66 2.47
C LEU A 69 16.14 -2.03 3.85
N TRP A 70 17.21 -1.44 4.40
CA TRP A 70 17.16 -0.73 5.68
C TRP A 70 16.11 0.39 5.67
N ARG A 71 16.07 1.22 4.61
CA ARG A 71 15.08 2.30 4.47
C ARG A 71 13.66 1.79 4.21
N ARG A 72 13.47 0.53 3.80
CA ARG A 72 12.15 -0.08 3.64
C ARG A 72 11.68 -0.69 4.95
N ALA A 73 12.56 -1.39 5.65
CA ALA A 73 12.30 -1.90 6.99
C ALA A 73 11.88 -0.77 7.94
N LEU A 74 12.65 0.33 7.99
CA LEU A 74 12.31 1.50 8.83
C LEU A 74 10.99 2.20 8.44
N ARG A 75 10.49 1.99 7.22
CA ARG A 75 9.24 2.59 6.73
C ARG A 75 8.02 1.77 7.12
N ILE A 76 8.13 0.45 7.13
CA ILE A 76 7.03 -0.50 7.34
C ILE A 76 7.01 -0.99 8.79
N VAL A 77 8.11 -1.60 9.21
CA VAL A 77 8.14 -2.49 10.38
C VAL A 77 7.80 -1.78 11.70
N PRO A 78 8.36 -0.59 12.02
CA PRO A 78 8.09 0.04 13.31
C PRO A 78 6.61 0.40 13.53
N ALA A 79 5.97 1.01 12.54
CA ALA A 79 4.54 1.37 12.66
C ALA A 79 3.63 0.13 12.58
N TYR A 80 4.04 -0.90 11.83
CA TYR A 80 3.37 -2.20 11.86
C TYR A 80 3.37 -2.83 13.26
N TRP A 81 4.53 -2.88 13.93
CA TRP A 81 4.60 -3.35 15.32
C TRP A 81 3.79 -2.46 16.28
N ALA A 82 3.82 -1.15 16.07
CA ALA A 82 3.04 -0.22 16.88
C ALA A 82 1.53 -0.49 16.78
N VAL A 83 0.99 -0.79 15.58
CA VAL A 83 -0.43 -1.13 15.45
C VAL A 83 -0.76 -2.50 16.05
N LEU A 84 0.11 -3.50 15.94
CA LEU A 84 -0.09 -4.79 16.61
C LEU A 84 -0.19 -4.63 18.14
N LEU A 85 0.75 -3.88 18.71
CA LEU A 85 0.77 -3.56 20.14
C LEU A 85 -0.43 -2.71 20.54
N PHE A 86 -0.81 -1.72 19.74
CA PHE A 86 -1.98 -0.89 20.00
C PHE A 86 -3.27 -1.72 20.01
N THR A 87 -3.43 -2.62 19.03
CA THR A 87 -4.58 -3.53 18.99
C THR A 87 -4.63 -4.43 20.22
N ALA A 88 -3.50 -5.06 20.58
CA ALA A 88 -3.43 -6.01 21.68
C ALA A 88 -3.48 -5.36 23.07
N LEU A 89 -2.90 -4.18 23.26
CA LEU A 89 -2.77 -3.58 24.59
C LEU A 89 -3.81 -2.49 24.87
N VAL A 90 -4.49 -1.98 23.84
CA VAL A 90 -5.47 -0.89 23.98
C VAL A 90 -6.83 -1.29 23.42
N VAL A 91 -6.91 -1.57 22.12
CA VAL A 91 -8.20 -1.73 21.44
C VAL A 91 -8.97 -2.95 21.95
N ALA A 92 -8.34 -4.12 21.96
CA ALA A 92 -9.00 -5.36 22.34
C ALA A 92 -9.35 -5.41 23.85
N PRO A 93 -8.48 -4.97 24.79
CA PRO A 93 -8.85 -4.85 26.21
C PRO A 93 -10.01 -3.88 26.46
N VAL A 94 -10.04 -2.72 25.77
CA VAL A 94 -11.16 -1.77 25.90
C VAL A 94 -12.46 -2.39 25.38
N SER A 95 -12.40 -3.10 24.25
CA SER A 95 -13.54 -3.87 23.74
C SER A 95 -14.05 -4.92 24.73
N ALA A 96 -13.14 -5.69 25.35
CA ALA A 96 -13.49 -6.67 26.37
C ALA A 96 -14.21 -6.01 27.56
N LYS A 97 -13.76 -4.82 27.98
CA LYS A 97 -14.44 -4.03 29.02
C LYS A 97 -15.84 -3.56 28.61
N ILE A 98 -16.00 -3.05 27.38
CA ILE A 98 -17.31 -2.60 26.86
C ILE A 98 -18.30 -3.77 26.81
N THR A 99 -17.83 -4.94 26.39
CA THR A 99 -18.65 -6.15 26.21
C THR A 99 -18.75 -7.03 27.47
N SER A 100 -18.17 -6.59 28.60
CA SER A 100 -18.09 -7.38 29.84
C SER A 100 -17.55 -8.80 29.64
N SER A 101 -16.63 -8.97 28.70
CA SER A 101 -16.01 -10.26 28.35
C SER A 101 -14.62 -10.39 28.99
N PRO A 102 -14.14 -11.61 29.30
CA PRO A 102 -12.77 -11.81 29.76
C PRO A 102 -11.77 -11.47 28.64
N TYR A 103 -10.60 -10.98 29.01
CA TYR A 103 -9.52 -10.68 28.07
C TYR A 103 -8.38 -11.71 28.15
N ALA A 104 -8.10 -12.39 27.04
CA ALA A 104 -7.08 -13.43 26.94
C ALA A 104 -5.69 -12.82 26.63
N TRP A 105 -4.91 -12.54 27.69
CA TRP A 105 -3.58 -11.94 27.57
C TRP A 105 -2.55 -12.84 26.86
N ASP A 106 -2.69 -14.16 26.99
CA ASP A 106 -1.83 -15.13 26.32
C ASP A 106 -2.06 -15.12 24.79
N GLU A 107 -3.33 -15.08 24.37
CA GLU A 107 -3.71 -14.92 22.96
C GLU A 107 -3.29 -13.56 22.40
N ALA A 108 -3.30 -12.51 23.22
CA ALA A 108 -2.79 -11.19 22.84
C ALA A 108 -1.28 -11.24 22.53
N GLY A 109 -0.51 -11.96 23.35
CA GLY A 109 0.90 -12.23 23.11
C GLY A 109 1.14 -13.01 21.82
N LYS A 110 0.32 -14.03 21.54
CA LYS A 110 0.38 -14.78 20.27
C LYS A 110 0.08 -13.89 19.07
N TYR A 111 -0.97 -13.07 19.14
CA TYR A 111 -1.31 -12.12 18.07
C TYR A 111 -0.14 -11.19 17.72
N VAL A 112 0.56 -10.63 18.72
CA VAL A 112 1.72 -9.76 18.46
C VAL A 112 2.90 -10.55 17.90
N THR A 113 3.24 -11.69 18.51
CA THR A 113 4.46 -12.45 18.17
C THR A 113 4.37 -13.17 16.84
N TRP A 114 3.26 -13.83 16.55
CA TRP A 114 3.06 -14.57 15.30
C TRP A 114 2.86 -13.66 14.10
N ASN A 115 2.30 -12.46 14.31
CA ASN A 115 2.15 -11.49 13.23
C ASN A 115 3.42 -10.65 13.01
N SER A 116 4.40 -10.69 13.93
CA SER A 116 5.54 -9.74 13.96
C SER A 116 6.40 -9.69 12.68
N MET A 117 6.38 -10.74 11.86
CA MET A 117 7.12 -10.86 10.60
C MET A 117 6.31 -10.47 9.34
N LEU A 118 5.28 -9.63 9.49
CA LEU A 118 4.39 -9.16 8.41
C LEU A 118 3.53 -10.24 7.76
N VAL A 119 3.63 -11.50 8.19
CA VAL A 119 2.67 -12.56 7.86
C VAL A 119 1.61 -12.55 8.94
N THR A 120 0.33 -12.54 8.61
CA THR A 120 -0.77 -12.35 9.58
C THR A 120 -1.62 -13.61 9.78
N PRO A 121 -1.08 -14.71 10.35
CA PRO A 121 -1.85 -15.93 10.57
C PRO A 121 -2.89 -15.79 11.70
N ILE A 122 -2.68 -14.86 12.64
CA ILE A 122 -3.59 -14.64 13.76
C ILE A 122 -4.41 -13.37 13.51
N LEU A 123 -5.70 -13.53 13.21
CA LEU A 123 -6.58 -12.42 12.80
C LEU A 123 -7.28 -11.72 13.98
N GLY A 124 -7.49 -12.46 15.07
CA GLY A 124 -8.23 -12.02 16.26
C GLY A 124 -7.48 -12.39 17.56
N ILE A 125 -8.01 -11.96 18.70
CA ILE A 125 -7.41 -12.25 20.02
C ILE A 125 -8.43 -13.01 20.85
N GLY A 126 -8.20 -14.31 21.09
CA GLY A 126 -9.16 -15.15 21.81
C GLY A 126 -10.55 -15.19 21.16
N GLY A 127 -10.62 -15.06 19.83
CA GLY A 127 -11.87 -14.96 19.07
C GLY A 127 -12.49 -13.56 18.98
N SER A 128 -11.96 -12.56 19.70
CA SER A 128 -12.40 -11.16 19.59
C SER A 128 -11.91 -10.51 18.28
N PRO A 129 -12.61 -9.48 17.75
CA PRO A 129 -13.82 -8.81 18.28
C PRO A 129 -15.08 -9.68 18.19
N HIS A 130 -16.04 -9.45 19.09
CA HIS A 130 -17.34 -10.13 19.12
C HIS A 130 -18.48 -9.14 18.84
N GLY A 131 -19.64 -9.65 18.42
CA GLY A 131 -20.84 -8.83 18.22
C GLY A 131 -20.75 -7.83 17.05
N VAL A 132 -19.84 -8.08 16.10
CA VAL A 132 -19.63 -7.26 14.91
C VAL A 132 -19.68 -8.13 13.65
N PRO A 133 -20.03 -7.58 12.47
CA PRO A 133 -20.10 -8.36 11.23
C PRO A 133 -18.82 -9.11 10.86
N TYR A 134 -17.65 -8.53 11.19
CA TYR A 134 -16.33 -9.15 10.98
C TYR A 134 -15.75 -9.62 12.32
N ALA A 135 -16.41 -10.59 12.96
CA ALA A 135 -15.97 -11.16 14.22
C ALA A 135 -14.64 -11.92 14.07
N GLY A 136 -13.80 -11.88 15.11
CA GLY A 136 -12.48 -12.54 15.09
C GLY A 136 -11.44 -11.90 14.16
N LEU A 137 -11.72 -10.73 13.57
CA LEU A 137 -10.80 -9.97 12.73
C LEU A 137 -10.57 -8.54 13.27
N TRP A 138 -9.42 -8.31 13.90
CA TRP A 138 -9.07 -6.99 14.44
C TRP A 138 -8.51 -6.02 13.41
N ASN A 139 -7.79 -6.52 12.39
CA ASN A 139 -7.18 -5.65 11.38
C ASN A 139 -7.06 -6.37 10.03
N GLY A 140 -8.12 -6.30 9.24
CA GLY A 140 -8.16 -6.84 7.88
C GLY A 140 -7.02 -6.31 6.99
N PRO A 141 -6.83 -4.99 6.85
CA PRO A 141 -5.87 -4.39 5.93
C PRO A 141 -4.41 -4.87 6.02
N LEU A 142 -3.98 -5.46 7.14
CA LEU A 142 -2.59 -5.87 7.34
C LEU A 142 -2.10 -6.92 6.32
N TRP A 143 -3.00 -7.72 5.74
CA TRP A 143 -2.62 -8.76 4.77
C TRP A 143 -1.83 -8.19 3.58
N THR A 144 -2.16 -6.97 3.14
CA THR A 144 -1.54 -6.32 1.97
C THR A 144 -0.05 -6.01 2.18
N LEU A 145 0.38 -5.84 3.43
CA LEU A 145 1.77 -5.48 3.78
C LEU A 145 2.74 -6.62 3.46
N THR A 146 2.28 -7.87 3.56
CA THR A 146 3.06 -9.05 3.12
C THR A 146 3.46 -8.89 1.65
N PHE A 147 2.48 -8.53 0.81
CA PHE A 147 2.68 -8.34 -0.62
C PHE A 147 3.54 -7.12 -0.92
N GLU A 148 3.39 -6.03 -0.15
CA GLU A 148 4.21 -4.83 -0.28
C GLU A 148 5.68 -5.12 0.06
N ALA A 149 5.95 -5.75 1.20
CA ALA A 149 7.29 -6.13 1.62
C ALA A 149 7.93 -7.14 0.64
N GLY A 150 7.14 -8.11 0.17
CA GLY A 150 7.55 -9.06 -0.87
C GLY A 150 7.92 -8.36 -2.17
N ALA A 151 7.09 -7.42 -2.64
CA ALA A 151 7.37 -6.64 -3.85
C ALA A 151 8.66 -5.80 -3.69
N TYR A 152 8.86 -5.19 -2.52
CA TYR A 152 10.07 -4.40 -2.23
C TYR A 152 11.34 -5.26 -2.31
N LEU A 153 11.30 -6.48 -1.77
CA LEU A 153 12.42 -7.41 -1.86
C LEU A 153 12.63 -7.90 -3.29
N PHE A 154 11.58 -8.42 -3.91
CA PHE A 154 11.62 -9.04 -5.23
C PHE A 154 12.06 -8.05 -6.32
N PHE A 155 11.36 -6.92 -6.47
CA PHE A 155 11.75 -5.90 -7.46
C PHE A 155 13.05 -5.20 -7.06
N GLY A 156 13.36 -5.09 -5.77
CA GLY A 156 14.65 -4.59 -5.30
C GLY A 156 15.83 -5.45 -5.78
N LEU A 157 15.65 -6.78 -5.84
CA LEU A 157 16.61 -7.74 -6.39
C LEU A 157 16.63 -7.68 -7.91
N LEU A 158 15.48 -7.68 -8.57
CA LEU A 158 15.42 -7.63 -10.03
C LEU A 158 16.07 -6.37 -10.62
N VAL A 159 15.80 -5.20 -10.03
CA VAL A 159 16.40 -3.93 -10.44
C VAL A 159 17.93 -3.92 -10.20
N ALA A 160 18.45 -4.83 -9.37
CA ALA A 160 19.89 -5.00 -9.19
C ALA A 160 20.57 -5.74 -10.35
N LEU A 161 19.81 -6.52 -11.14
CA LEU A 161 20.38 -7.39 -12.16
C LEU A 161 20.85 -6.59 -13.38
N PRO A 162 22.03 -6.93 -13.96
CA PRO A 162 22.47 -6.37 -15.22
C PRO A 162 21.41 -6.57 -16.31
N GLY A 163 21.10 -5.51 -17.06
CA GLY A 163 20.13 -5.57 -18.15
C GLY A 163 18.65 -5.49 -17.72
N PHE A 164 18.34 -5.42 -16.42
CA PHE A 164 16.97 -5.13 -15.99
C PHE A 164 16.58 -3.70 -16.37
N GLY A 165 15.46 -3.54 -17.08
CA GLY A 165 14.98 -2.26 -17.57
C GLY A 165 13.55 -2.34 -18.10
N ALA A 166 13.15 -1.37 -18.92
CA ALA A 166 11.77 -1.24 -19.42
C ALA A 166 11.23 -2.50 -20.10
N ARG A 167 12.05 -3.20 -20.91
CA ARG A 167 11.63 -4.42 -21.61
C ARG A 167 11.25 -5.55 -20.64
N THR A 168 12.10 -5.80 -19.64
CA THR A 168 11.85 -6.84 -18.63
C THR A 168 10.68 -6.46 -17.72
N ALA A 169 10.61 -5.20 -17.29
CA ALA A 169 9.48 -4.70 -16.51
C ALA A 169 8.15 -4.85 -17.27
N SER A 170 8.14 -4.56 -18.58
CA SER A 170 6.96 -4.74 -19.44
C SER A 170 6.56 -6.21 -19.57
N ARG A 171 7.51 -7.14 -19.76
CA ARG A 171 7.21 -8.58 -19.80
C ARG A 171 6.62 -9.09 -18.49
N ILE A 172 7.17 -8.65 -17.36
CA ILE A 172 6.66 -8.99 -16.02
C ILE A 172 5.24 -8.44 -15.85
N LEU A 173 5.01 -7.18 -16.19
CA LEU A 173 3.68 -6.56 -16.14
C LEU A 173 2.67 -7.36 -16.97
N ILE A 174 2.99 -7.65 -18.24
CA ILE A 174 2.09 -8.41 -19.12
C ILE A 174 1.82 -9.80 -18.53
N GLY A 175 2.86 -10.51 -18.07
CA GLY A 175 2.71 -11.83 -17.47
C GLY A 175 1.82 -11.82 -16.23
N LEU A 176 2.00 -10.85 -15.32
CA LEU A 176 1.18 -10.71 -14.11
C LEU A 176 -0.26 -10.30 -14.44
N SER A 177 -0.47 -9.42 -15.42
CA SER A 177 -1.81 -9.05 -15.90
C SER A 177 -2.54 -10.26 -16.49
N VAL A 178 -1.89 -11.01 -17.38
CA VAL A 178 -2.46 -12.24 -17.97
C VAL A 178 -2.82 -13.25 -16.90
N LEU A 179 -1.92 -13.45 -15.94
CA LEU A 179 -2.12 -14.38 -14.83
C LEU A 179 -3.30 -13.97 -13.94
N THR A 180 -3.43 -12.68 -13.66
CA THR A 180 -4.59 -12.11 -12.93
C THR A 180 -5.89 -12.34 -13.71
N THR A 181 -5.88 -12.13 -15.03
CA THR A 181 -7.05 -12.40 -15.88
C THR A 181 -7.43 -13.88 -15.88
N MET A 182 -6.46 -14.79 -15.96
CA MET A 182 -6.73 -16.24 -15.92
C MET A 182 -7.37 -16.66 -14.59
N GLN A 183 -6.92 -16.09 -13.48
CA GLN A 183 -7.44 -16.36 -12.14
C GLN A 183 -8.88 -15.88 -11.97
N PHE A 184 -9.11 -14.59 -12.20
CA PHE A 184 -10.39 -13.94 -11.90
C PHE A 184 -11.40 -14.02 -13.06
N GLY A 185 -10.95 -14.34 -14.28
CA GLY A 185 -11.80 -14.39 -15.48
C GLY A 185 -12.12 -15.81 -15.96
N ALA A 186 -11.14 -16.71 -15.94
CA ALA A 186 -11.30 -18.07 -16.44
C ALA A 186 -11.53 -19.11 -15.33
N GLY A 187 -11.52 -18.68 -14.05
CA GLY A 187 -11.67 -19.57 -12.90
C GLY A 187 -10.53 -20.59 -12.76
N VAL A 188 -9.41 -20.36 -13.44
CA VAL A 188 -8.23 -21.21 -13.32
C VAL A 188 -7.56 -20.85 -12.00
N ALA A 189 -7.70 -21.72 -10.99
CA ALA A 189 -7.05 -21.54 -9.70
C ALA A 189 -5.59 -22.01 -9.77
N PRO A 190 -4.60 -21.11 -9.80
CA PRO A 190 -3.21 -21.51 -9.65
C PRO A 190 -2.92 -21.92 -8.21
N ARG A 191 -1.77 -22.56 -8.00
CA ARG A 191 -1.31 -23.02 -6.67
C ARG A 191 -0.80 -21.90 -5.73
N PHE A 192 -1.10 -20.63 -6.02
CA PHE A 192 -0.64 -19.49 -5.23
C PHE A 192 -1.73 -18.43 -5.09
N ASP A 193 -1.53 -17.53 -4.13
CA ASP A 193 -2.49 -16.50 -3.74
C ASP A 193 -2.85 -15.59 -4.93
N PRO A 194 -4.14 -15.43 -5.28
CA PRO A 194 -4.56 -14.65 -6.43
C PRO A 194 -4.26 -13.15 -6.30
N ASP A 195 -4.19 -12.62 -5.08
CA ASP A 195 -3.87 -11.21 -4.86
C ASP A 195 -2.41 -10.88 -5.18
N LEU A 196 -1.52 -11.89 -5.17
CA LEU A 196 -0.11 -11.69 -5.54
C LEU A 196 0.03 -11.15 -6.96
N ALA A 197 -0.61 -11.83 -7.92
CA ALA A 197 -0.50 -11.47 -9.33
C ALA A 197 -1.09 -10.08 -9.57
N ARG A 198 -2.26 -9.81 -8.98
CA ARG A 198 -2.94 -8.52 -9.05
C ARG A 198 -2.05 -7.39 -8.53
N LEU A 199 -1.68 -7.45 -7.25
CA LEU A 199 -0.95 -6.37 -6.59
C LEU A 199 0.41 -6.12 -7.22
N TRP A 200 1.11 -7.19 -7.62
CA TRP A 200 2.41 -7.07 -8.27
C TRP A 200 2.30 -6.58 -9.72
N ALA A 201 1.17 -6.77 -10.41
CA ALA A 201 0.94 -6.15 -11.72
C ALA A 201 0.87 -4.62 -11.60
N PHE A 202 0.09 -4.10 -10.65
CA PHE A 202 0.05 -2.65 -10.36
C PHE A 202 1.42 -2.12 -9.94
N PHE A 203 2.15 -2.87 -9.12
CA PHE A 203 3.54 -2.51 -8.78
C PHE A 203 4.44 -2.46 -10.01
N ALA A 204 4.43 -3.51 -10.84
CA ALA A 204 5.22 -3.62 -12.06
C ALA A 204 4.92 -2.48 -13.05
N ALA A 205 3.68 -2.01 -13.12
CA ALA A 205 3.33 -0.84 -13.91
C ALA A 205 4.07 0.42 -13.42
N GLY A 206 4.13 0.65 -12.11
CA GLY A 206 4.94 1.72 -11.52
C GLY A 206 6.44 1.57 -11.85
N VAL A 207 6.97 0.34 -11.77
CA VAL A 207 8.36 0.02 -12.15
C VAL A 207 8.63 0.34 -13.62
N LEU A 208 7.74 -0.06 -14.52
CA LEU A 208 7.85 0.23 -15.96
C LEU A 208 7.86 1.74 -16.20
N LEU A 209 6.90 2.47 -15.62
CA LEU A 209 6.81 3.92 -15.75
C LEU A 209 8.05 4.63 -15.23
N TRP A 210 8.74 4.09 -14.23
CA TRP A 210 10.04 4.62 -13.80
C TRP A 210 11.08 4.57 -14.92
N PHE A 211 11.20 3.46 -15.64
CA PHE A 211 12.19 3.32 -16.73
C PHE A 211 11.87 4.17 -17.96
N ILE A 212 10.59 4.42 -18.24
CA ILE A 212 10.17 5.24 -19.38
C ILE A 212 9.82 6.69 -19.01
N ARG A 213 10.06 7.11 -17.76
CA ARG A 213 9.63 8.40 -17.20
C ARG A 213 10.05 9.64 -18.00
N GLU A 214 11.17 9.57 -18.70
CA GLU A 214 11.73 10.66 -19.52
C GLU A 214 10.97 10.82 -20.84
N ARG A 215 10.28 9.77 -21.30
CA ARG A 215 9.45 9.77 -22.50
C ARG A 215 7.96 9.91 -22.18
N LEU A 216 7.60 10.04 -20.90
CA LEU A 216 6.21 10.13 -20.51
C LEU A 216 5.60 11.47 -20.96
N PRO A 217 4.45 11.41 -21.65
CA PRO A 217 3.81 12.59 -22.19
C PRO A 217 3.24 13.45 -21.07
N SER A 218 3.41 14.75 -21.21
CA SER A 218 2.99 15.74 -20.22
C SER A 218 1.54 16.22 -20.40
N SER A 219 0.87 15.77 -21.46
CA SER A 219 -0.48 16.20 -21.86
C SER A 219 -1.55 15.79 -20.84
N PRO A 220 -2.45 16.70 -20.41
CA PRO A 220 -3.57 16.36 -19.52
C PRO A 220 -4.56 15.40 -20.18
N TRP A 221 -4.73 15.46 -21.50
CA TRP A 221 -5.66 14.59 -22.22
C TRP A 221 -5.31 13.11 -22.12
N MET A 222 -4.02 12.79 -22.01
CA MET A 222 -3.59 11.42 -21.82
C MET A 222 -3.89 10.91 -20.40
N ALA A 223 -3.84 11.79 -19.40
CA ALA A 223 -4.27 11.43 -18.05
C ALA A 223 -5.79 11.24 -17.97
N VAL A 224 -6.55 12.08 -18.68
CA VAL A 224 -8.00 11.93 -18.82
C VAL A 224 -8.34 10.63 -19.55
N ALA A 225 -7.67 10.30 -20.65
CA ALA A 225 -7.86 9.05 -21.37
C ALA A 225 -7.53 7.83 -20.48
N ALA A 226 -6.41 7.88 -19.74
CA ALA A 226 -6.05 6.82 -18.79
C ALA A 226 -7.10 6.65 -17.68
N ALA A 227 -7.59 7.76 -17.11
CA ALA A 227 -8.68 7.73 -16.13
C ALA A 227 -9.97 7.16 -16.73
N GLY A 228 -10.30 7.53 -17.98
CA GLY A 228 -11.46 7.00 -18.71
C GLY A 228 -11.36 5.50 -18.98
N VAL A 229 -10.17 4.97 -19.29
CA VAL A 229 -9.95 3.53 -19.41
C VAL A 229 -10.20 2.84 -18.06
N VAL A 230 -9.67 3.39 -16.97
CA VAL A 230 -9.85 2.83 -15.62
C VAL A 230 -11.32 2.80 -15.21
N THR A 231 -12.02 3.93 -15.35
CA THR A 231 -13.44 4.03 -14.97
C THR A 231 -14.33 3.20 -15.90
N GLY A 232 -14.05 3.18 -17.20
CA GLY A 232 -14.75 2.35 -18.17
C GLY A 232 -14.61 0.86 -17.88
N CYS A 233 -13.42 0.39 -17.47
CA CYS A 233 -13.23 -1.00 -17.04
C CYS A 233 -13.98 -1.30 -15.75
N LEU A 234 -13.90 -0.43 -14.73
CA LEU A 234 -14.63 -0.60 -13.47
C LEU A 234 -16.15 -0.66 -13.67
N ALA A 235 -16.69 0.14 -14.58
CA ALA A 235 -18.12 0.19 -14.87
C ALA A 235 -18.61 -1.01 -15.71
N SER A 236 -17.72 -1.67 -16.47
CA SER A 236 -18.09 -2.76 -17.37
C SER A 236 -17.84 -4.13 -16.77
N ASN A 237 -16.60 -4.42 -16.37
CA ASN A 237 -16.20 -5.74 -15.91
C ASN A 237 -14.96 -5.64 -15.00
N HIS A 238 -15.09 -6.10 -13.75
CA HIS A 238 -14.00 -6.04 -12.78
C HIS A 238 -12.76 -6.83 -13.21
N THR A 239 -12.93 -7.99 -13.85
CA THR A 239 -11.80 -8.77 -14.41
C THR A 239 -11.07 -7.99 -15.50
N LEU A 240 -11.80 -7.24 -16.33
CA LEU A 240 -11.20 -6.36 -17.34
C LEU A 240 -10.41 -5.24 -16.69
N TYR A 241 -10.92 -4.67 -15.59
CA TYR A 241 -10.18 -3.70 -14.77
C TYR A 241 -8.86 -4.30 -14.27
N LEU A 242 -8.88 -5.47 -13.66
CA LEU A 242 -7.67 -6.12 -13.14
C LEU A 242 -6.63 -6.40 -14.23
N ALA A 243 -7.08 -6.73 -15.44
CA ALA A 243 -6.21 -6.98 -16.59
C ALA A 243 -5.54 -5.71 -17.13
N VAL A 244 -6.34 -4.65 -17.33
CA VAL A 244 -5.95 -3.49 -18.14
C VAL A 244 -5.51 -2.30 -17.28
N ALA A 245 -6.11 -2.10 -16.11
CA ALA A 245 -5.90 -0.91 -15.29
C ALA A 245 -4.50 -0.71 -14.69
N PRO A 246 -3.62 -1.72 -14.51
CA PRO A 246 -2.30 -1.49 -13.91
C PRO A 246 -1.51 -0.30 -14.51
N LEU A 247 -1.37 -0.24 -15.83
CA LEU A 247 -0.61 0.81 -16.49
C LEU A 247 -1.35 2.16 -16.55
N PRO A 248 -2.63 2.24 -16.98
CA PRO A 248 -3.40 3.48 -16.97
C PRO A 248 -3.56 4.10 -15.58
N LEU A 249 -3.84 3.29 -14.55
CA LEU A 249 -3.98 3.78 -13.17
C LEU A 249 -2.65 4.35 -12.67
N ALA A 250 -1.55 3.61 -12.84
CA ALA A 250 -0.23 4.08 -12.45
C ALA A 250 0.13 5.39 -13.16
N PHE A 251 -0.14 5.49 -14.47
CA PHE A 251 0.11 6.71 -15.23
C PHE A 251 -0.74 7.89 -14.73
N ALA A 252 -2.04 7.70 -14.53
CA ALA A 252 -2.94 8.75 -14.06
C ALA A 252 -2.53 9.27 -12.67
N LEU A 253 -2.23 8.38 -11.72
CA LEU A 253 -1.78 8.76 -10.38
C LEU A 253 -0.43 9.49 -10.40
N LEU A 254 0.53 9.02 -11.18
CA LEU A 254 1.83 9.69 -11.30
C LEU A 254 1.71 11.04 -12.01
N TRP A 255 0.85 11.15 -13.03
CA TRP A 255 0.55 12.42 -13.69
C TRP A 255 -0.05 13.42 -12.71
N LEU A 256 -1.07 13.01 -11.93
CA LEU A 256 -1.67 13.85 -10.89
C LEU A 256 -0.65 14.26 -9.84
N GLY A 257 0.18 13.31 -9.38
CA GLY A 257 1.25 13.56 -8.42
C GLY A 257 2.26 14.60 -8.91
N ALA A 258 2.51 14.64 -10.22
CA ALA A 258 3.44 15.57 -10.86
C ALA A 258 2.85 16.97 -11.10
N ARG A 259 1.52 17.10 -11.11
CA ARG A 259 0.82 18.29 -11.62
C ARG A 259 -0.01 19.01 -10.58
N LEU A 260 -0.54 18.29 -9.59
CA LEU A 260 -1.30 18.92 -8.53
C LEU A 260 -0.37 19.76 -7.65
N PRO A 261 -0.68 21.04 -7.40
CA PRO A 261 0.12 21.91 -6.53
C PRO A 261 -0.15 21.63 -5.04
N LEU A 262 -0.36 20.37 -4.67
CA LEU A 262 -0.65 19.95 -3.31
C LEU A 262 0.63 19.54 -2.60
N ARG A 263 0.92 20.23 -1.48
CA ARG A 263 2.10 19.97 -0.64
C ARG A 263 1.78 19.25 0.67
N VAL A 264 0.55 18.73 0.78
CA VAL A 264 0.11 17.96 1.94
C VAL A 264 0.95 16.68 2.04
N GLY A 265 1.46 16.40 3.24
CA GLY A 265 2.26 15.21 3.48
C GLY A 265 3.73 15.29 3.03
N THR A 266 4.19 16.39 2.43
CA THR A 266 5.59 16.55 2.00
C THR A 266 6.59 16.53 3.17
N ARG A 267 6.20 17.08 4.33
CA ARG A 267 7.00 17.05 5.57
C ARG A 267 6.61 15.91 6.51
N HIS A 268 5.33 15.52 6.53
CA HIS A 268 4.75 14.59 7.49
C HIS A 268 3.79 13.64 6.77
N ASP A 269 4.27 12.46 6.41
CA ASP A 269 3.50 11.46 5.68
C ASP A 269 2.76 10.52 6.65
N ILE A 270 1.56 10.92 7.07
CA ILE A 270 0.70 10.13 7.95
C ILE A 270 -0.16 9.09 7.22
N SER A 271 -0.05 8.99 5.89
CA SER A 271 -0.91 8.10 5.09
C SER A 271 -0.81 6.64 5.53
N TYR A 272 0.38 6.22 5.97
CA TYR A 272 0.61 4.85 6.46
C TYR A 272 -0.05 4.61 7.82
N GLY A 273 0.13 5.51 8.79
CA GLY A 273 -0.60 5.44 10.05
C GLY A 273 -2.12 5.48 9.86
N LEU A 274 -2.61 6.29 8.92
CA LEU A 274 -4.04 6.36 8.59
C LEU A 274 -4.55 5.00 8.08
N TYR A 275 -3.80 4.33 7.21
CA TYR A 275 -4.11 3.00 6.71
C TYR A 275 -4.10 1.92 7.81
N LEU A 276 -3.07 1.92 8.68
CA LEU A 276 -2.88 0.87 9.69
C LEU A 276 -3.90 0.92 10.83
N PHE A 277 -4.15 2.12 11.38
CA PHE A 277 -4.88 2.26 12.64
C PHE A 277 -6.39 2.36 12.47
N ALA A 278 -6.89 2.61 11.25
CA ALA A 278 -8.31 2.81 11.02
C ALA A 278 -9.18 1.60 11.37
N TYR A 279 -8.81 0.41 10.87
CA TYR A 279 -9.65 -0.77 10.99
C TYR A 279 -9.87 -1.21 12.46
N PRO A 280 -8.84 -1.29 13.32
CA PRO A 280 -9.05 -1.56 14.74
C PRO A 280 -9.89 -0.51 15.45
N LEU A 281 -9.72 0.78 15.12
CA LEU A 281 -10.52 1.86 15.68
C LEU A 281 -11.98 1.77 15.25
N GLN A 282 -12.25 1.48 13.97
CA GLN A 282 -13.59 1.28 13.44
C GLN A 282 -14.29 0.11 14.13
N GLN A 283 -13.61 -1.03 14.29
CA GLN A 283 -14.16 -2.18 15.03
C GLN A 283 -14.52 -1.79 16.47
N LEU A 284 -13.63 -1.07 17.17
CA LEU A 284 -13.90 -0.60 18.53
C LEU A 284 -15.10 0.36 18.60
N MET A 285 -15.21 1.29 17.65
CA MET A 285 -16.33 2.22 17.57
C MET A 285 -17.65 1.50 17.29
N ILE A 286 -17.66 0.45 16.47
CA ILE A 286 -18.84 -0.39 16.22
C ILE A 286 -19.25 -1.12 17.50
N ILE A 287 -18.29 -1.71 18.21
CA ILE A 287 -18.53 -2.38 19.51
C ILE A 287 -19.08 -1.40 20.55
N ALA A 288 -18.61 -0.15 20.54
CA ALA A 288 -19.12 0.92 21.38
C ALA A 288 -20.49 1.47 20.95
N GLY A 289 -21.11 0.92 19.89
CA GLY A 289 -22.42 1.32 19.39
C GLY A 289 -22.45 2.59 18.53
N VAL A 290 -21.29 3.21 18.24
CA VAL A 290 -21.22 4.50 17.53
C VAL A 290 -21.87 4.41 16.16
N ALA A 291 -21.58 3.36 15.39
CA ALA A 291 -22.14 3.17 14.06
C ALA A 291 -23.68 3.13 14.06
N ALA A 292 -24.27 2.46 15.06
CA ALA A 292 -25.71 2.38 15.23
C ALA A 292 -26.32 3.72 15.65
N SER A 293 -25.61 4.52 16.44
CA SER A 293 -26.10 5.82 16.94
C SER A 293 -26.11 6.93 15.90
N VAL A 294 -25.10 6.99 15.02
CA VAL A 294 -24.93 8.14 14.09
C VAL A 294 -25.24 7.80 12.62
N GLY A 295 -25.42 6.52 12.30
CA GLY A 295 -25.58 6.04 10.93
C GLY A 295 -24.27 6.06 10.12
N SER A 296 -24.28 5.43 8.94
CA SER A 296 -23.05 5.11 8.20
C SER A 296 -22.26 6.32 7.69
N VAL A 297 -22.94 7.38 7.28
CA VAL A 297 -22.28 8.60 6.76
C VAL A 297 -21.45 9.26 7.86
N TRP A 298 -22.07 9.51 9.02
CA TRP A 298 -21.37 10.11 10.16
C TRP A 298 -20.35 9.16 10.77
N PHE A 299 -20.62 7.85 10.76
CA PHE A 299 -19.64 6.85 11.19
C PHE A 299 -18.37 6.91 10.33
N ALA A 300 -18.49 7.09 9.02
CA ALA A 300 -17.34 7.24 8.13
C ALA A 300 -16.55 8.53 8.41
N VAL A 301 -17.24 9.65 8.61
CA VAL A 301 -16.61 10.93 8.98
C VAL A 301 -15.87 10.82 10.31
N LEU A 302 -16.51 10.24 11.34
CA LEU A 302 -15.90 10.03 12.64
C LEU A 302 -14.71 9.06 12.58
N SER A 303 -14.79 8.03 11.74
CA SER A 303 -13.68 7.08 11.52
C SER A 303 -12.42 7.79 11.02
N VAL A 304 -12.56 8.68 10.04
CA VAL A 304 -11.43 9.51 9.57
C VAL A 304 -10.98 10.48 10.66
N ALA A 305 -11.92 11.19 11.30
CA ALA A 305 -11.63 12.21 12.30
C ALA A 305 -10.88 11.65 13.52
N ILE A 306 -11.22 10.44 13.98
CA ILE A 306 -10.57 9.78 15.12
C ILE A 306 -9.23 9.15 14.70
N THR A 307 -9.14 8.59 13.49
CA THR A 307 -7.91 7.94 13.04
C THR A 307 -6.80 8.95 12.76
N VAL A 308 -7.10 10.16 12.28
CA VAL A 308 -6.09 11.18 11.95
C VAL A 308 -5.19 11.54 13.15
N PRO A 309 -5.70 11.88 14.34
CA PRO A 309 -4.88 12.10 15.54
C PRO A 309 -4.02 10.90 15.93
N VAL A 310 -4.55 9.68 15.83
CA VAL A 310 -3.81 8.45 16.17
C VAL A 310 -2.68 8.20 15.16
N ALA A 311 -2.96 8.35 13.86
CA ALA A 311 -1.97 8.29 12.80
C ALA A 311 -0.88 9.34 12.97
N TRP A 312 -1.26 10.56 13.39
CA TRP A 312 -0.32 11.63 13.69
C TRP A 312 0.57 11.31 14.89
N ALA A 313 0.00 10.73 15.96
CA ALA A 313 0.76 10.27 17.12
C ALA A 313 1.74 9.14 16.73
N SER A 314 1.30 8.15 15.95
CA SER A 314 2.17 7.11 15.37
C SER A 314 3.32 7.73 14.57
N TRP A 315 3.03 8.72 13.74
CA TRP A 315 4.06 9.40 12.96
C TRP A 315 5.11 10.08 13.83
N LEU A 316 4.69 10.83 14.85
CA LEU A 316 5.60 11.58 15.72
C LEU A 316 6.42 10.66 16.63
N LEU A 317 5.79 9.63 17.19
CA LEU A 317 6.38 8.77 18.21
C LEU A 317 7.12 7.56 17.64
N VAL A 318 6.74 7.07 16.46
CA VAL A 318 7.25 5.81 15.90
C VAL A 318 7.90 6.02 14.54
N GLU A 319 7.16 6.49 13.53
CA GLU A 319 7.65 6.51 12.14
C GLU A 319 8.78 7.53 11.94
N ARG A 320 8.58 8.76 12.40
CA ARG A 320 9.56 9.84 12.23
C ARG A 320 10.87 9.53 12.97
N PRO A 321 10.89 9.08 14.23
CA PRO A 321 12.12 8.65 14.90
C PRO A 321 12.81 7.49 14.17
N SER A 322 12.05 6.46 13.78
CA SER A 322 12.60 5.30 13.07
C SER A 322 13.27 5.70 11.76
N MET A 323 12.65 6.59 10.99
CA MET A 323 13.20 7.08 9.73
C MET A 323 14.49 7.90 9.90
N ARG A 324 14.80 8.42 11.09
CA ARG A 324 16.09 9.07 11.39
C ARG A 324 17.24 8.06 11.45
N LEU A 325 16.94 6.80 11.82
CA LEU A 325 17.91 5.70 11.88
C LEU A 325 18.43 5.30 10.49
N ARG A 326 17.87 5.85 9.40
CA ARG A 326 18.43 5.69 8.04
C ARG A 326 19.88 6.13 7.92
N ARG A 327 20.37 6.97 8.84
CA ARG A 327 21.75 7.45 8.90
C ARG A 327 22.74 6.34 9.33
N LEU A 328 22.28 5.31 10.02
CA LEU A 328 23.11 4.18 10.47
C LEU A 328 23.60 3.31 9.30
N VAL A 329 22.89 3.32 8.17
CA VAL A 329 23.28 2.61 6.94
C VAL A 329 23.37 3.64 5.80
N PRO A 330 24.55 4.27 5.61
CA PRO A 330 24.73 5.30 4.58
C PRO A 330 24.50 4.72 3.17
N VAL A 331 24.04 5.58 2.26
CA VAL A 331 24.19 5.27 0.83
C VAL A 331 25.69 5.42 0.57
N GLY A 332 26.41 4.32 0.35
CA GLY A 332 27.83 4.39 0.00
C GLY A 332 28.06 5.30 -1.21
N GLY A 333 29.32 5.66 -1.48
CA GLY A 333 29.71 6.36 -2.71
C GLY A 333 29.13 5.64 -3.93
N ARG A 334 28.72 6.40 -4.95
CA ARG A 334 28.16 5.88 -6.21
C ARG A 334 28.94 4.64 -6.66
N PRO A 335 28.29 3.57 -7.16
CA PRO A 335 29.03 2.55 -7.91
C PRO A 335 29.85 3.28 -8.97
N THR A 336 31.16 3.00 -9.00
CA THR A 336 32.09 3.54 -10.00
C THR A 336 31.43 3.41 -11.37
N PRO A 337 31.40 4.48 -12.20
CA PRO A 337 30.91 4.33 -13.56
C PRO A 337 31.72 3.21 -14.20
N VAL A 338 31.02 2.21 -14.73
CA VAL A 338 31.64 1.20 -15.59
C VAL A 338 32.36 2.00 -16.68
N VAL A 339 33.69 1.87 -16.70
CA VAL A 339 34.57 2.54 -17.66
C VAL A 339 33.96 2.35 -19.06
N PRO A 340 33.73 3.42 -19.84
CA PRO A 340 33.35 3.26 -21.23
C PRO A 340 34.41 2.39 -21.88
N VAL A 341 34.00 1.25 -22.46
CA VAL A 341 34.88 0.48 -23.33
C VAL A 341 35.44 1.47 -24.36
N GLU A 342 36.74 1.74 -24.28
CA GLU A 342 37.43 2.53 -25.30
C GLU A 342 37.11 1.86 -26.63
N THR A 343 36.46 2.62 -27.50
CA THR A 343 36.34 2.28 -28.91
C THR A 343 37.76 2.18 -29.45
N VAL A 344 38.27 0.96 -29.58
CA VAL A 344 39.44 0.68 -30.40
C VAL A 344 39.09 1.14 -31.81
N ALA A 345 39.73 2.23 -32.24
CA ALA A 345 39.63 2.71 -33.61
C ALA A 345 40.13 1.60 -34.57
N PRO A 346 39.51 1.42 -35.75
CA PRO A 346 40.01 0.49 -36.73
C PRO A 346 41.40 0.95 -37.21
N ALA A 347 42.37 0.03 -37.18
CA ALA A 347 43.66 0.25 -37.83
C ALA A 347 43.43 0.44 -39.34
N GLN A 348 44.11 1.44 -39.90
CA GLN A 348 44.17 1.75 -41.33
C GLN A 348 44.86 0.65 -42.13
#